data_AF-A0A544ZD43-F1
#
_entry.id   AF-A0A544ZD43-F1
#
_cell.length_a   1.000
_cell.length_b   1.000
_cell.length_c   1.000
_cell.angle_alpha   90.00
_cell.angle_beta   90.00
_cell.angle_gamma   90.00
#
_symmetry.space_group_name_H-M   'P 1'
#
loop_
_entity.id
_entity.type
_entity.pdbx_description
1 polymer ?
#
loop_
_entity_poly.entity_id
_entity_poly.type
_entity_poly.pdbx_seq_one_letter_code
_entity_poly.pdbx_strand_id
1 'polypeptide(L)'
;MSARIRVITTGGTIASVPGPGGEVSVAVAGRDLIGAAGAAVTVEVDEAMLVHSFNLTLDDMLRIVERVAVAVADPEVDGVVVTHGTDTMEETAFFVDLLLDARRTVVFTGAQRHAGEPDGDGPRNLADALQVAAATAGRGLGAVVVMAGRVHAARYATKAHTVAPDAVDSPGYGPIGRVHDGRVHIAARPERLPGFTLAELEGLAVRVDIVPAYLGADGVHVAASRAAGALGLVLEALGAGNPTPGLLGEIRACVAAGIPVLVTSRCHAGPSVPVYGAGGGATLQEAGAVFAGSLAAPKARLLLTAALAAEPGPSEALARLGPHLTI
;
A
#
# COMPACT_ATOMS: atom_id res chain seq x y z
N MET A 1 -27.95 -17.33 3.06
CA MET A 1 -26.88 -18.11 2.42
C MET A 1 -25.58 -17.75 3.11
N SER A 2 -24.63 -18.68 3.21
CA SER A 2 -23.28 -18.38 3.69
C SER A 2 -22.61 -17.47 2.65
N ALA A 3 -21.91 -16.41 3.09
CA ALA A 3 -21.24 -15.49 2.17
C ALA A 3 -20.14 -16.23 1.39
N ARG A 4 -20.02 -15.96 0.09
CA ARG A 4 -19.01 -16.55 -0.79
C ARG A 4 -17.83 -15.61 -0.94
N ILE A 5 -16.68 -15.99 -0.40
CA ILE A 5 -15.48 -15.16 -0.35
C ILE A 5 -14.40 -15.75 -1.25
N ARG A 6 -13.84 -14.94 -2.15
CA ARG A 6 -12.67 -15.31 -2.93
C ARG A 6 -11.41 -14.95 -2.13
N VAL A 7 -10.56 -15.94 -1.87
CA VAL A 7 -9.26 -15.75 -1.20
C VAL A 7 -8.17 -15.87 -2.25
N ILE A 8 -7.53 -14.75 -2.57
CA ILE A 8 -6.39 -14.67 -3.46
C ILE A 8 -5.12 -14.81 -2.63
N THR A 9 -4.32 -15.85 -2.90
CA THR A 9 -3.08 -16.08 -2.14
C THR A 9 -1.87 -15.63 -2.91
N THR A 10 -1.00 -14.87 -2.25
CA THR A 10 0.26 -14.37 -2.85
C THR A 10 1.52 -14.92 -2.18
N GLY A 11 1.36 -15.71 -1.12
CA GLY A 11 2.46 -16.23 -0.31
C GLY A 11 2.64 -15.43 0.97
N GLY A 12 3.88 -14.99 1.24
CA GLY A 12 4.26 -14.33 2.48
C GLY A 12 4.30 -15.24 3.71
N THR A 13 4.66 -14.67 4.86
CA THR A 13 4.90 -15.39 6.12
C THR A 13 3.73 -16.26 6.57
N ILE A 14 2.49 -15.86 6.29
CA ILE A 14 1.28 -16.65 6.59
C ILE A 14 1.30 -18.02 5.91
N ALA A 15 1.96 -18.11 4.75
CA ALA A 15 2.14 -19.32 3.96
C ALA A 15 3.56 -19.90 4.11
N SER A 16 4.35 -19.45 5.09
CA SER A 16 5.73 -19.88 5.25
C SER A 16 5.91 -20.88 6.39
N VAL A 17 6.85 -21.81 6.22
CA VAL A 17 7.25 -22.81 7.22
C VAL A 17 8.78 -22.89 7.32
N PRO A 18 9.33 -23.27 8.48
CA PRO A 18 10.76 -23.43 8.64
C PRO A 18 11.25 -24.63 7.82
N GLY A 19 12.32 -24.42 7.06
CA GLY A 19 13.11 -25.46 6.43
C GLY A 19 14.06 -26.15 7.42
N PRO A 20 14.76 -27.21 6.99
CA PRO A 20 15.65 -27.98 7.85
C PRO A 20 16.79 -27.16 8.50
N GLY A 21 17.21 -26.05 7.90
CA GLY A 21 18.26 -25.17 8.42
C GLY A 21 17.77 -23.99 9.27
N GLY A 22 16.45 -23.84 9.46
CA GLY A 22 15.84 -22.74 10.21
C GLY A 22 15.46 -21.51 9.35
N GLU A 23 15.89 -21.45 8.09
CA GLU A 23 15.35 -20.52 7.10
C GLU A 23 13.85 -20.76 6.87
N VAL A 24 13.06 -19.70 6.68
CA VAL A 24 11.62 -19.82 6.46
C VAL A 24 11.31 -19.62 4.97
N SER A 25 10.59 -20.56 4.36
CA SER A 25 10.21 -20.50 2.94
C SER A 25 8.70 -20.57 2.77
N VAL A 26 8.17 -19.87 1.76
CA VAL A 26 6.74 -19.92 1.41
C VAL A 26 6.44 -21.30 0.80
N ALA A 27 5.65 -22.12 1.49
CA ALA A 27 5.39 -23.50 1.06
C ALA A 27 4.00 -24.05 1.45
N VAL A 28 3.15 -23.27 2.13
CA VAL A 28 1.78 -23.69 2.47
C VAL A 28 0.84 -23.33 1.32
N ALA A 29 0.09 -24.31 0.81
CA ALA A 29 -0.91 -24.10 -0.21
C ALA A 29 -2.11 -23.32 0.33
N GLY A 30 -2.79 -22.55 -0.52
CA GLY A 30 -3.85 -21.64 -0.09
C GLY A 30 -5.01 -22.37 0.59
N ARG A 31 -5.38 -23.56 0.12
CA ARG A 31 -6.42 -24.41 0.73
C ARG A 31 -6.12 -24.79 2.18
N ASP A 32 -4.85 -24.98 2.52
CA ASP A 32 -4.45 -25.44 3.85
C ASP A 32 -4.52 -24.27 4.86
N LEU A 33 -4.31 -23.03 4.39
CA LEU A 33 -4.53 -21.81 5.18
C LEU A 33 -6.00 -21.65 5.58
N ILE A 34 -6.92 -21.93 4.65
CA ILE A 34 -8.37 -21.81 4.91
C ILE A 34 -8.82 -22.81 5.97
N GLY A 35 -8.35 -24.05 5.88
CA GLY A 35 -8.70 -25.10 6.85
C GLY A 35 -8.36 -24.70 8.30
N ALA A 36 -7.23 -24.01 8.49
CA ALA A 36 -6.79 -23.55 9.81
C ALA A 36 -7.60 -22.36 10.36
N ALA A 37 -8.23 -21.56 9.51
CA ALA A 37 -8.98 -20.37 9.92
C ALA A 37 -10.39 -20.67 10.49
N GLY A 38 -10.94 -21.87 10.24
CA GLY A 38 -12.20 -22.32 10.84
C GLY A 38 -13.43 -21.46 10.50
N ALA A 39 -13.44 -20.80 9.34
CA ALA A 39 -14.45 -19.79 9.02
C ALA A 39 -15.80 -20.39 8.59
N ALA A 40 -16.90 -19.78 9.06
CA ALA A 40 -18.28 -20.14 8.68
C ALA A 40 -18.73 -19.50 7.34
N VAL A 41 -17.81 -19.34 6.40
CA VAL A 41 -18.05 -18.75 5.06
C VAL A 41 -17.69 -19.77 3.98
N THR A 42 -18.27 -19.63 2.79
CA THR A 42 -17.86 -20.43 1.63
C THR A 42 -16.62 -19.78 1.02
N VAL A 43 -15.50 -20.49 0.98
CA VAL A 43 -14.24 -19.95 0.45
C VAL A 43 -13.91 -20.59 -0.89
N GLU A 44 -13.61 -19.75 -1.88
CA GLU A 44 -12.95 -20.15 -3.12
C GLU A 44 -11.51 -19.64 -3.10
N VAL A 45 -10.54 -20.52 -3.33
CA VAL A 45 -9.12 -20.16 -3.31
C VAL A 45 -8.64 -19.90 -4.74
N ASP A 46 -7.98 -18.76 -4.94
CA ASP A 46 -7.26 -18.40 -6.17
C ASP A 46 -5.77 -18.26 -5.83
N GLU A 47 -4.98 -19.25 -6.21
CA GLU A 47 -3.54 -19.25 -5.98
C GLU A 47 -2.84 -18.40 -7.04
N ALA A 48 -2.75 -17.09 -6.78
CA ALA A 48 -2.14 -16.15 -7.71
C ALA A 48 -0.61 -16.28 -7.76
N MET A 49 0.03 -16.43 -6.60
CA MET A 49 1.48 -16.57 -6.49
C MET A 49 1.90 -17.14 -5.12
N LEU A 50 3.17 -17.52 -5.00
CA LEU A 50 3.78 -18.07 -3.79
C LEU A 50 5.17 -17.44 -3.56
N VAL A 51 5.20 -16.14 -3.23
CA VAL A 51 6.43 -15.34 -3.18
C VAL A 51 6.50 -14.54 -1.87
N HIS A 52 7.72 -14.21 -1.42
CA HIS A 52 7.90 -13.25 -0.33
C HIS A 52 7.63 -11.82 -0.80
N SER A 53 6.94 -11.02 0.01
CA SER A 53 6.56 -9.64 -0.34
C SER A 53 7.73 -8.73 -0.70
N PHE A 54 8.92 -8.95 -0.12
CA PHE A 54 10.13 -8.18 -0.43
C PHE A 54 10.73 -8.50 -1.81
N ASN A 55 10.29 -9.57 -2.48
CA ASN A 55 10.71 -9.94 -3.83
C ASN A 55 9.68 -9.52 -4.89
N LEU A 56 8.53 -8.95 -4.50
CA LEU A 56 7.50 -8.56 -5.44
C LEU A 56 7.93 -7.36 -6.28
N THR A 57 7.58 -7.40 -7.56
CA THR A 57 7.78 -6.31 -8.51
C THR A 57 6.48 -5.55 -8.78
N LEU A 58 6.54 -4.43 -9.52
CA LEU A 58 5.32 -3.74 -10.00
C LEU A 58 4.48 -4.65 -10.92
N ASP A 59 5.12 -5.50 -11.72
CA ASP A 59 4.42 -6.47 -12.58
C ASP A 59 3.68 -7.51 -11.74
N ASP A 60 4.28 -7.99 -10.64
CA ASP A 60 3.59 -8.91 -9.74
C ASP A 60 2.42 -8.24 -9.03
N MET A 61 2.58 -7.00 -8.59
CA MET A 61 1.49 -6.20 -8.03
C MET A 61 0.34 -6.00 -9.04
N LEU A 62 0.64 -5.72 -10.31
CA LEU A 62 -0.38 -5.64 -11.36
C LEU A 62 -1.13 -6.97 -11.54
N ARG A 63 -0.43 -8.12 -11.53
CA ARG A 63 -1.08 -9.43 -11.57
C ARG A 63 -2.03 -9.64 -10.39
N ILE A 64 -1.68 -9.17 -9.18
CA ILE A 64 -2.57 -9.21 -8.01
C ILE A 64 -3.80 -8.34 -8.26
N VAL A 65 -3.62 -7.12 -8.77
CA VAL A 65 -4.69 -6.18 -9.08
C VAL A 65 -5.66 -6.75 -10.12
N GLU A 66 -5.16 -7.37 -11.18
CA GLU A 66 -5.95 -8.04 -12.20
C GLU A 66 -6.83 -9.16 -11.61
N ARG A 67 -6.23 -10.00 -10.75
CA ARG A 67 -6.96 -11.07 -10.04
C ARG A 67 -8.04 -10.52 -9.12
N VAL A 68 -7.72 -9.46 -8.39
CA VAL A 68 -8.70 -8.74 -7.55
C VAL A 68 -9.83 -8.16 -8.39
N ALA A 69 -9.52 -7.52 -9.52
CA ALA A 69 -10.52 -6.93 -10.41
C ALA A 69 -11.49 -7.99 -10.95
N VAL A 70 -10.98 -9.15 -11.37
CA VAL A 70 -11.80 -10.30 -11.80
C VAL A 70 -12.69 -10.79 -10.66
N ALA A 71 -12.13 -10.98 -9.45
CA ALA A 71 -12.88 -11.47 -8.30
C ALA A 71 -13.98 -10.49 -7.84
N VAL A 72 -13.69 -9.19 -7.86
CA VAL A 72 -14.65 -8.14 -7.47
C VAL A 72 -15.76 -7.96 -8.51
N ALA A 73 -15.49 -8.25 -9.78
CA ALA A 73 -16.47 -8.18 -10.86
C ALA A 73 -17.45 -9.37 -10.88
N ASP A 74 -17.08 -10.50 -10.28
CA ASP A 74 -17.95 -11.67 -10.18
C ASP A 74 -19.18 -11.34 -9.28
N PRO A 75 -20.42 -11.28 -9.84
CA PRO A 75 -21.62 -10.92 -9.08
C PRO A 75 -21.96 -11.92 -7.97
N GLU A 76 -21.35 -13.09 -8.04
CA GLU A 76 -21.64 -14.24 -7.23
C GLU A 76 -20.66 -14.27 -6.03
N VAL A 77 -19.58 -13.46 -6.05
CA VAL A 77 -18.62 -13.25 -4.94
C VAL A 77 -19.08 -12.10 -4.03
N ASP A 78 -19.27 -12.38 -2.75
CA ASP A 78 -19.70 -11.41 -1.73
C ASP A 78 -18.55 -10.55 -1.19
N GLY A 79 -17.31 -11.04 -1.26
CA GLY A 79 -16.14 -10.34 -0.77
C GLY A 79 -14.82 -10.99 -1.21
N VAL A 80 -13.73 -10.22 -1.13
CA VAL A 80 -12.40 -10.66 -1.55
C VAL A 80 -11.43 -10.47 -0.38
N VAL A 81 -10.64 -11.51 -0.11
CA VAL A 81 -9.50 -11.47 0.81
C VAL A 81 -8.23 -11.75 0.03
N VAL A 82 -7.16 -11.01 0.31
CA VAL A 82 -5.82 -11.24 -0.24
C VAL A 82 -4.89 -11.60 0.90
N THR A 83 -4.31 -12.81 0.86
CA THR A 83 -3.21 -13.14 1.78
C THR A 83 -1.89 -12.68 1.18
N HIS A 84 -1.13 -11.90 1.94
CA HIS A 84 0.05 -11.19 1.46
C HIS A 84 1.16 -11.16 2.51
N GLY A 85 2.41 -11.08 2.04
CA GLY A 85 3.56 -10.83 2.93
C GLY A 85 3.54 -9.41 3.49
N THR A 86 3.94 -9.24 4.75
CA THR A 86 3.71 -7.99 5.49
C THR A 86 4.63 -6.84 5.08
N ASP A 87 5.73 -7.09 4.38
CA ASP A 87 6.72 -6.04 4.07
C ASP A 87 6.21 -5.02 3.05
N THR A 88 5.44 -5.46 2.05
CA THR A 88 4.91 -4.58 0.97
C THR A 88 3.38 -4.66 0.86
N MET A 89 2.72 -5.19 1.90
CA MET A 89 1.25 -5.26 1.94
C MET A 89 0.62 -3.86 1.89
N GLU A 90 1.21 -2.88 2.57
CA GLU A 90 0.71 -1.49 2.57
C GLU A 90 0.69 -0.86 1.17
N GLU A 91 1.69 -1.20 0.35
CA GLU A 91 1.86 -0.73 -1.02
C GLU A 91 0.82 -1.37 -1.94
N THR A 92 0.73 -2.70 -1.92
CA THR A 92 -0.21 -3.46 -2.76
C THR A 92 -1.66 -3.15 -2.39
N ALA A 93 -1.97 -3.07 -1.09
CA ALA A 93 -3.32 -2.72 -0.62
C ALA A 93 -3.70 -1.30 -1.05
N PHE A 94 -2.79 -0.33 -0.91
CA PHE A 94 -3.04 1.03 -1.36
C PHE A 94 -3.24 1.10 -2.88
N PHE A 95 -2.41 0.41 -3.65
CA PHE A 95 -2.54 0.39 -5.10
C PHE A 95 -3.88 -0.22 -5.53
N VAL A 96 -4.32 -1.33 -4.93
CA VAL A 96 -5.66 -1.87 -5.16
C VAL A 96 -6.75 -0.86 -4.78
N ASP A 97 -6.63 -0.15 -3.66
CA ASP A 97 -7.61 0.88 -3.24
C ASP A 97 -7.85 1.95 -4.30
N LEU A 98 -6.77 2.34 -5.01
CA LEU A 98 -6.81 3.31 -6.11
C LEU A 98 -7.61 2.81 -7.33
N LEU A 99 -7.87 1.51 -7.48
CA LEU A 99 -8.65 0.97 -8.61
C LEU A 99 -10.06 0.52 -8.23
N LEU A 100 -10.39 0.47 -6.94
CA LEU A 100 -11.67 -0.07 -6.49
C LEU A 100 -12.82 0.92 -6.65
N ASP A 101 -13.97 0.43 -7.13
CA ASP A 101 -15.25 1.14 -7.02
C ASP A 101 -15.57 1.45 -5.55
N ALA A 102 -16.22 2.60 -5.30
CA ALA A 102 -16.57 3.11 -3.98
C ALA A 102 -17.37 2.10 -3.12
N ARG A 103 -18.10 1.17 -3.75
CA ARG A 103 -18.97 0.19 -3.09
C ARG A 103 -18.25 -1.10 -2.67
N ARG A 104 -17.03 -1.32 -3.16
CA ARG A 104 -16.32 -2.59 -3.00
C ARG A 104 -15.39 -2.56 -1.79
N THR A 105 -15.14 -3.73 -1.24
CA THR A 105 -14.17 -3.94 -0.16
C THR A 105 -13.27 -5.10 -0.53
N VAL A 106 -11.96 -4.90 -0.39
CA VAL A 106 -10.94 -5.95 -0.52
C VAL A 106 -10.12 -5.96 0.75
N VAL A 107 -10.01 -7.12 1.39
CA VAL A 107 -9.36 -7.25 2.69
C VAL A 107 -8.00 -7.90 2.52
N PHE A 108 -6.93 -7.15 2.79
CA PHE A 108 -5.57 -7.68 2.86
C PHE A 108 -5.28 -8.19 4.26
N THR A 109 -4.57 -9.32 4.35
CA THR A 109 -4.13 -9.88 5.62
C THR A 109 -2.86 -10.71 5.45
N GLY A 110 -2.20 -11.06 6.54
CA GLY A 110 -0.97 -11.84 6.55
C GLY A 110 -0.63 -12.33 7.95
N ALA A 111 0.64 -12.58 8.19
CA ALA A 111 1.15 -13.01 9.49
C ALA A 111 2.52 -12.38 9.73
N GLN A 112 2.85 -12.07 10.98
CA GLN A 112 4.23 -11.73 11.36
C GLN A 112 5.03 -12.96 11.76
N ARG A 113 4.34 -14.01 12.22
CA ARG A 113 4.92 -15.30 12.62
C ARG A 113 4.61 -16.35 11.57
N HIS A 114 5.58 -17.22 11.31
CA HIS A 114 5.42 -18.24 10.29
C HIS A 114 4.46 -19.35 10.75
N ALA A 115 3.87 -20.10 9.81
CA ALA A 115 2.82 -21.09 10.11
C ALA A 115 3.28 -22.23 11.04
N GLY A 116 4.59 -22.50 11.08
CA GLY A 116 5.19 -23.47 12.00
C GLY A 116 5.37 -22.99 13.45
N GLU A 117 5.13 -21.72 13.78
CA GLU A 117 5.23 -21.24 15.17
C GLU A 117 4.01 -21.67 16.00
N PRO A 118 4.20 -22.17 17.23
CA PRO A 118 3.08 -22.57 18.10
C PRO A 118 2.05 -21.46 18.36
N ASP A 119 2.52 -20.21 18.37
CA ASP A 119 1.72 -19.00 18.58
C ASP A 119 1.65 -18.13 17.31
N GLY A 120 1.62 -18.76 16.13
CA GLY A 120 1.43 -18.11 14.84
C GLY A 120 0.14 -17.29 14.78
N ASP A 121 0.20 -16.09 14.20
CA ASP A 121 -0.91 -15.14 14.13
C ASP A 121 -1.78 -15.28 12.85
N GLY A 122 -1.27 -16.00 11.85
CA GLY A 122 -1.91 -16.19 10.54
C GLY A 122 -3.36 -16.70 10.59
N PRO A 123 -3.68 -17.81 11.30
CA PRO A 123 -5.04 -18.34 11.34
C PRO A 123 -6.06 -17.32 11.89
N ARG A 124 -5.70 -16.58 12.94
CA ARG A 124 -6.58 -15.56 13.53
C ARG A 124 -6.74 -14.37 12.59
N ASN A 125 -5.65 -13.86 12.01
CA ASN A 125 -5.69 -12.76 11.05
C ASN A 125 -6.57 -13.09 9.84
N LEU A 126 -6.44 -14.31 9.30
CA LEU A 126 -7.26 -14.79 8.19
C LEU A 126 -8.74 -14.95 8.57
N ALA A 127 -9.04 -15.49 9.75
CA ALA A 127 -10.41 -15.58 10.24
C ALA A 127 -11.05 -14.20 10.40
N ASP A 128 -10.32 -13.23 10.97
CA ASP A 128 -10.78 -11.85 11.13
C ASP A 128 -10.98 -11.18 9.75
N ALA A 129 -10.09 -11.41 8.80
CA ALA A 129 -10.19 -10.89 7.43
C ALA A 129 -11.43 -11.43 6.68
N LEU A 130 -11.68 -12.74 6.80
CA LEU A 130 -12.87 -13.39 6.24
C LEU A 130 -14.17 -12.82 6.85
N GLN A 131 -14.17 -12.54 8.16
CA GLN A 131 -15.31 -11.90 8.82
C GLN A 131 -15.55 -10.48 8.31
N VAL A 132 -14.49 -9.67 8.12
CA VAL A 132 -14.61 -8.32 7.55
C VAL A 132 -15.14 -8.37 6.12
N ALA A 133 -14.63 -9.29 5.30
CA ALA A 133 -15.08 -9.46 3.92
C ALA A 133 -16.55 -9.90 3.82
N ALA A 134 -17.03 -10.72 4.76
CA ALA A 134 -18.42 -11.19 4.79
C ALA A 134 -19.40 -10.22 5.47
N ALA A 135 -18.92 -9.30 6.32
CA ALA A 135 -19.78 -8.45 7.12
C ALA A 135 -20.43 -7.33 6.29
N THR A 136 -21.74 -7.11 6.50
CA THR A 136 -22.46 -5.95 5.95
C THR A 136 -21.80 -4.62 6.34
N ALA A 137 -21.31 -4.52 7.58
CA ALA A 137 -20.58 -3.35 8.07
C ALA A 137 -19.27 -3.11 7.28
N GLY A 138 -18.65 -4.17 6.75
CA GLY A 138 -17.42 -4.14 5.98
C GLY A 138 -17.58 -3.66 4.54
N ARG A 139 -18.80 -3.51 4.00
CA ARG A 139 -19.03 -3.10 2.61
C ARG A 139 -18.63 -1.65 2.34
N GLY A 140 -18.07 -1.36 1.16
CA GLY A 140 -17.72 0.00 0.74
C GLY A 140 -16.62 0.66 1.58
N LEU A 141 -15.65 -0.11 2.05
CA LEU A 141 -14.48 0.40 2.78
C LEU A 141 -13.28 0.68 1.87
N GLY A 142 -13.35 0.30 0.59
CA GLY A 142 -12.17 0.25 -0.27
C GLY A 142 -11.26 -0.91 0.12
N ALA A 143 -9.97 -0.79 -0.16
CA ALA A 143 -9.02 -1.76 0.33
C ALA A 143 -8.71 -1.48 1.82
N VAL A 144 -8.69 -2.54 2.62
CA VAL A 144 -8.35 -2.48 4.04
C VAL A 144 -7.33 -3.54 4.39
N VAL A 145 -6.50 -3.27 5.40
CA VAL A 145 -5.58 -4.24 5.99
C VAL A 145 -6.15 -4.70 7.33
N VAL A 146 -6.23 -6.02 7.54
CA VAL A 146 -6.69 -6.63 8.80
C VAL A 146 -5.56 -7.45 9.40
N MET A 147 -5.06 -6.99 10.54
CA MET A 147 -3.99 -7.62 11.32
C MET A 147 -4.27 -7.44 12.81
N ALA A 148 -4.02 -8.46 13.63
CA ALA A 148 -4.19 -8.42 15.08
C ALA A 148 -5.56 -7.88 15.54
N GLY A 149 -6.64 -8.26 14.83
CA GLY A 149 -8.01 -7.82 15.12
C GLY A 149 -8.29 -6.34 14.87
N ARG A 150 -7.42 -5.61 14.16
CA ARG A 150 -7.60 -4.20 13.79
C ARG A 150 -7.83 -4.07 12.29
N VAL A 151 -8.74 -3.18 11.89
CA VAL A 151 -9.05 -2.86 10.50
C VAL A 151 -8.47 -1.50 10.15
N HIS A 152 -7.54 -1.45 9.21
CA HIS A 152 -6.85 -0.24 8.78
C HIS A 152 -7.26 0.09 7.34
N ALA A 153 -7.63 1.34 7.04
CA ALA A 153 -7.79 1.78 5.66
C ALA A 153 -6.43 1.71 4.94
N ALA A 154 -6.37 1.12 3.74
CA ALA A 154 -5.10 0.89 3.03
C ALA A 154 -4.30 2.19 2.82
N ARG A 155 -5.00 3.31 2.56
CA ARG A 155 -4.41 4.65 2.48
C ARG A 155 -3.53 4.99 3.68
N TYR A 156 -3.93 4.64 4.90
CA TYR A 156 -3.23 5.01 6.13
C TYR A 156 -2.39 3.88 6.73
N ALA A 157 -2.69 2.62 6.39
CA ALA A 157 -2.02 1.45 6.95
C ALA A 157 -0.52 1.40 6.63
N THR A 158 0.35 1.20 7.62
CA THR A 158 1.78 0.97 7.41
C THR A 158 2.33 -0.07 8.38
N LYS A 159 3.37 -0.82 7.99
CA LYS A 159 4.12 -1.71 8.89
C LYS A 159 5.02 -0.86 9.80
N ALA A 160 4.50 -0.48 10.96
CA ALA A 160 5.15 0.34 11.97
C ALA A 160 6.12 -0.42 12.89
N HIS A 161 6.09 -1.76 12.89
CA HIS A 161 7.00 -2.58 13.69
C HIS A 161 7.56 -3.76 12.88
N THR A 162 8.81 -4.14 13.15
CA THR A 162 9.50 -5.20 12.39
C THR A 162 9.02 -6.60 12.73
N VAL A 163 8.75 -6.90 14.02
CA VAL A 163 8.44 -8.26 14.51
C VAL A 163 7.15 -8.43 15.33
N ALA A 164 6.54 -7.35 15.84
CA ALA A 164 5.38 -7.46 16.74
C ALA A 164 4.14 -7.95 15.96
N PRO A 165 3.29 -8.83 16.52
CA PRO A 165 2.07 -9.26 15.84
C PRO A 165 1.12 -8.11 15.45
N ASP A 166 1.07 -7.04 16.24
CA ASP A 166 0.33 -5.81 15.94
C ASP A 166 1.17 -4.74 15.22
N ALA A 167 2.05 -5.18 14.32
CA ALA A 167 2.97 -4.33 13.57
C ALA A 167 2.33 -3.36 12.58
N VAL A 168 1.07 -3.56 12.16
CA VAL A 168 0.40 -2.62 11.25
C VAL A 168 -0.27 -1.52 12.06
N ASP A 169 0.00 -0.27 11.71
CA ASP A 169 -0.61 0.91 12.31
C ASP A 169 -1.14 1.89 11.22
N SER A 170 -1.92 2.89 11.63
CA SER A 170 -2.37 4.00 10.78
C SER A 170 -1.97 5.34 11.43
N PRO A 171 -0.72 5.78 11.29
CA PRO A 171 -0.19 6.90 12.06
C PRO A 171 -0.98 8.19 11.83
N GLY A 172 -1.47 8.81 12.91
CA GLY A 172 -2.28 10.03 12.86
C GLY A 172 -3.78 9.83 12.56
N TYR A 173 -4.20 8.63 12.12
CA TYR A 173 -5.60 8.33 11.74
C TYR A 173 -6.22 7.19 12.56
N GLY A 174 -5.40 6.27 13.07
CA GLY A 174 -5.84 5.08 13.80
C GLY A 174 -6.54 4.03 12.92
N PRO A 175 -6.83 2.84 13.47
CA PRO A 175 -7.65 1.84 12.79
C PRO A 175 -9.09 2.35 12.64
N ILE A 176 -9.69 2.07 11.48
CA ILE A 176 -11.08 2.44 11.18
C ILE A 176 -12.10 1.48 11.81
N GLY A 177 -11.65 0.35 12.33
CA GLY A 177 -12.49 -0.67 12.93
C GLY A 177 -11.69 -1.76 13.64
N ARG A 178 -12.40 -2.71 14.23
CA ARG A 178 -11.84 -3.86 14.95
C ARG A 178 -12.70 -5.10 14.75
N VAL A 179 -12.07 -6.26 14.89
CA VAL A 179 -12.73 -7.55 15.00
C VAL A 179 -12.55 -8.07 16.41
N HIS A 180 -13.66 -8.27 17.12
CA HIS A 180 -13.66 -8.74 18.50
C HIS A 180 -14.80 -9.73 18.71
N ASP A 181 -14.52 -10.87 19.35
CA ASP A 181 -15.49 -11.94 19.61
C ASP A 181 -16.33 -12.35 18.39
N GLY A 182 -15.68 -12.47 17.23
CA GLY A 182 -16.35 -12.85 15.97
C GLY A 182 -17.22 -11.76 15.35
N ARG A 183 -17.13 -10.51 15.84
CA ARG A 183 -17.93 -9.36 15.39
C ARG A 183 -17.06 -8.27 14.81
N VAL A 184 -17.52 -7.73 13.70
CA VAL A 184 -16.87 -6.61 12.98
C VAL A 184 -17.49 -5.30 13.44
N HIS A 185 -16.66 -4.41 13.99
CA HIS A 185 -17.05 -3.07 14.42
C HIS A 185 -16.29 -2.03 13.61
N ILE A 186 -16.99 -1.28 12.76
CA ILE A 186 -16.42 -0.18 11.96
C ILE A 186 -16.80 1.15 12.61
N ALA A 187 -15.79 1.91 13.04
CA ALA A 187 -15.94 3.20 13.70
C ALA A 187 -15.87 4.39 12.73
N ALA A 188 -15.11 4.25 11.64
CA ALA A 188 -14.95 5.28 10.62
C ALA A 188 -14.98 4.66 9.22
N ARG A 189 -15.45 5.41 8.23
CA ARG A 189 -15.39 5.02 6.81
C ARG A 189 -14.41 5.95 6.10
N PRO A 190 -13.39 5.42 5.40
CA PRO A 190 -12.48 6.25 4.65
C PRO A 190 -13.22 6.94 3.51
N GLU A 191 -12.83 8.18 3.22
CA GLU A 191 -13.25 8.86 2.00
C GLU A 191 -12.73 8.09 0.78
N ARG A 192 -13.59 7.91 -0.23
CA ARG A 192 -13.22 7.27 -1.49
C ARG A 192 -12.92 8.35 -2.52
N LEU A 193 -11.64 8.53 -2.80
CA LEU A 193 -11.15 9.49 -3.77
C LEU A 193 -11.20 8.91 -5.19
N PRO A 194 -11.27 9.77 -6.24
CA PRO A 194 -11.17 9.32 -7.62
C PRO A 194 -9.89 8.51 -7.85
N GLY A 195 -10.05 7.35 -8.49
CA GLY A 195 -9.00 6.37 -8.70
C GLY A 195 -8.45 6.34 -10.11
N PHE A 196 -8.01 5.15 -10.51
CA PHE A 196 -7.58 4.77 -11.86
C PHE A 196 -8.34 3.53 -12.32
N THR A 197 -8.37 3.30 -13.62
CA THR A 197 -8.87 2.06 -14.22
C THR A 197 -7.71 1.15 -14.59
N LEU A 198 -7.96 -0.15 -14.68
CA LEU A 198 -6.92 -1.10 -15.09
C LEU A 198 -6.39 -0.81 -16.51
N ALA A 199 -7.27 -0.34 -17.40
CA ALA A 199 -6.91 0.04 -18.77
C ALA A 199 -5.96 1.26 -18.81
N GLU A 200 -6.14 2.23 -17.90
CA GLU A 200 -5.22 3.37 -17.76
C GLU A 200 -3.82 2.94 -17.29
N LEU A 201 -3.67 1.74 -16.73
CA LEU A 201 -2.41 1.23 -16.17
C LEU A 201 -1.75 0.15 -17.05
N GLU A 202 -2.28 -0.10 -18.25
CA GLU A 202 -1.67 -1.01 -19.22
C GLU A 202 -0.26 -0.51 -19.57
N GLY A 203 0.78 -1.19 -19.06
CA GLY A 203 2.18 -0.79 -19.26
C GLY A 203 2.75 0.13 -18.19
N LEU A 204 2.54 -0.19 -16.90
CA LEU A 204 3.15 0.43 -15.71
C LEU A 204 4.70 0.29 -15.65
N ALA A 205 5.40 0.57 -16.75
CA ALA A 205 6.85 0.57 -16.89
C ALA A 205 7.46 1.95 -16.59
N VAL A 206 6.76 2.79 -15.83
CA VAL A 206 7.22 4.12 -15.44
C VAL A 206 8.13 4.00 -14.23
N ARG A 207 9.39 4.42 -14.39
CA ARG A 207 10.32 4.48 -13.27
C ARG A 207 10.05 5.71 -12.40
N VAL A 208 9.57 5.47 -11.18
CA VAL A 208 9.49 6.47 -10.11
C VAL A 208 10.34 6.01 -8.94
N ASP A 209 11.33 6.83 -8.56
CA ASP A 209 12.27 6.54 -7.49
C ASP A 209 11.91 7.31 -6.21
N ILE A 210 12.18 6.71 -5.04
CA ILE A 210 12.13 7.38 -3.73
C ILE A 210 13.56 7.75 -3.32
N VAL A 211 13.78 9.00 -2.93
CA VAL A 211 15.06 9.46 -2.41
C VAL A 211 14.89 9.98 -0.97
N PRO A 212 15.47 9.31 0.03
CA PRO A 212 15.42 9.77 1.41
C PRO A 212 16.35 10.95 1.65
N ALA A 213 15.84 11.98 2.32
CA ALA A 213 16.65 13.08 2.83
C ALA A 213 17.24 12.73 4.21
N TYR A 214 18.48 13.14 4.40
CA TYR A 214 19.21 12.99 5.67
C TYR A 214 20.11 14.21 5.89
N LEU A 215 20.66 14.31 7.11
CA LEU A 215 21.59 15.38 7.46
C LEU A 215 22.77 15.36 6.48
N GLY A 216 22.95 16.47 5.74
CA GLY A 216 24.05 16.59 4.78
C GLY A 216 23.83 15.87 3.45
N ALA A 217 22.62 15.41 3.13
CA ALA A 217 22.30 14.94 1.78
C ALA A 217 22.69 16.02 0.74
N ASP A 218 23.44 15.65 -0.29
CA ASP A 218 24.06 16.58 -1.24
C ASP A 218 23.36 16.61 -2.61
N GLY A 219 22.38 15.73 -2.83
CA GLY A 219 21.65 15.60 -4.08
C GLY A 219 22.14 14.47 -4.99
N VAL A 220 23.23 13.77 -4.65
CA VAL A 220 23.81 12.72 -5.51
C VAL A 220 22.80 11.64 -5.91
N HIS A 221 21.93 11.23 -4.98
CA HIS A 221 20.91 10.23 -5.25
C HIS A 221 19.80 10.72 -6.18
N VAL A 222 19.42 12.00 -6.09
CA VAL A 222 18.47 12.62 -7.02
C VAL A 222 19.06 12.69 -8.43
N ALA A 223 20.32 13.12 -8.54
CA ALA A 223 21.04 13.18 -9.80
C ALA A 223 21.17 11.77 -10.43
N ALA A 224 21.48 10.76 -9.63
CA ALA A 224 21.58 9.37 -10.07
C ALA A 224 20.23 8.83 -10.58
N SER A 225 19.11 9.08 -9.89
CA SER A 225 17.77 8.69 -10.35
C SER A 225 17.42 9.32 -11.70
N ARG A 226 17.70 10.62 -11.87
CA ARG A 226 17.52 11.30 -13.17
C ARG A 226 18.38 10.68 -14.26
N ALA A 227 19.67 10.46 -14.00
CA ALA A 227 20.58 9.86 -14.96
C ALA A 227 20.17 8.43 -15.36
N ALA A 228 19.51 7.71 -14.45
CA ALA A 228 18.99 6.37 -14.67
C ALA A 228 17.59 6.34 -15.32
N GLY A 229 17.08 7.50 -15.76
CA GLY A 229 15.84 7.61 -16.53
C GLY A 229 14.55 7.65 -15.71
N ALA A 230 14.60 8.08 -14.45
CA ALA A 230 13.38 8.27 -13.66
C ALA A 230 12.46 9.32 -14.32
N LEU A 231 11.19 8.95 -14.52
CA LEU A 231 10.14 9.81 -15.07
C LEU A 231 9.36 10.55 -13.96
N GLY A 232 9.62 10.23 -12.70
CA GLY A 232 9.07 10.90 -11.53
C GLY A 232 9.95 10.61 -10.32
N LEU A 233 9.85 11.46 -9.29
CA LEU A 233 10.63 11.30 -8.07
C LEU A 233 9.79 11.62 -6.83
N VAL A 234 10.01 10.86 -5.76
CA VAL A 234 9.48 11.16 -4.43
C VAL A 234 10.63 11.49 -3.50
N LEU A 235 10.67 12.72 -3.02
CA LEU A 235 11.61 13.14 -1.99
C LEU A 235 11.00 12.86 -0.61
N GLU A 236 11.56 11.90 0.12
CA GLU A 236 11.21 11.66 1.52
C GLU A 236 11.99 12.65 2.40
N ALA A 237 11.43 13.85 2.55
CA ALA A 237 12.12 15.02 3.08
C ALA A 237 12.17 15.06 4.62
N LEU A 238 12.90 16.04 5.16
CA LEU A 238 13.07 16.23 6.60
C LEU A 238 11.87 16.98 7.22
N GLY A 239 11.41 16.55 8.40
CA GLY A 239 10.44 17.31 9.20
C GLY A 239 9.15 17.58 8.45
N ALA A 240 8.76 18.85 8.30
CA ALA A 240 7.56 19.22 7.55
C ALA A 240 7.70 19.11 6.01
N GLY A 241 8.81 18.58 5.48
CA GLY A 241 9.05 18.49 4.03
C GLY A 241 10.16 19.42 3.54
N ASN A 242 11.23 19.57 4.33
CA ASN A 242 12.36 20.45 4.02
C ASN A 242 13.51 19.67 3.35
N PRO A 243 14.17 20.23 2.32
CA PRO A 243 15.37 19.66 1.73
C PRO A 243 16.64 20.15 2.46
N THR A 244 17.79 19.64 2.04
CA THR A 244 19.08 20.31 2.20
C THR A 244 19.37 21.22 0.98
N PRO A 245 20.36 22.13 1.03
CA PRO A 245 20.69 22.98 -0.12
C PRO A 245 21.05 22.20 -1.41
N GLY A 246 21.79 21.10 -1.27
CA GLY A 246 22.15 20.23 -2.40
C GLY A 246 20.94 19.54 -3.03
N LEU A 247 20.05 18.99 -2.18
CA LEU A 247 18.77 18.43 -2.65
C LEU A 247 17.93 19.48 -3.37
N LEU A 248 17.80 20.69 -2.83
CA LEU A 248 17.03 21.76 -3.49
C LEU A 248 17.57 22.07 -4.90
N GLY A 249 18.90 22.11 -5.06
CA GLY A 249 19.55 22.28 -6.36
C GLY A 249 19.15 21.20 -7.36
N GLU A 250 19.23 19.93 -6.95
CA GLU A 250 18.89 18.80 -7.83
C GLU A 250 17.39 18.69 -8.12
N ILE A 251 16.52 19.03 -7.16
CA ILE A 251 15.07 19.04 -7.37
C ILE A 251 14.67 20.11 -8.38
N ARG A 252 15.27 21.32 -8.32
CA ARG A 252 15.08 22.34 -9.36
C ARG A 252 15.46 21.82 -10.74
N ALA A 253 16.57 21.09 -10.82
CA ALA A 253 17.03 20.52 -12.08
C ALA A 253 16.12 19.35 -12.57
N CYS A 254 15.48 18.59 -11.67
CA CYS A 254 14.43 17.63 -12.04
C CYS A 254 13.20 18.35 -12.63
N VAL A 255 12.67 19.36 -11.93
CA VAL A 255 11.49 20.10 -12.40
C VAL A 255 11.77 20.80 -13.73
N ALA A 256 12.96 21.41 -13.89
CA ALA A 256 13.37 22.03 -15.15
C ALA A 256 13.49 21.02 -16.31
N ALA A 257 13.76 19.75 -16.02
CA ALA A 257 13.77 18.65 -16.99
C ALA A 257 12.38 18.03 -17.22
N GLY A 258 11.32 18.58 -16.63
CA GLY A 258 9.96 18.04 -16.74
C GLY A 258 9.70 16.80 -15.90
N ILE A 259 10.58 16.48 -14.93
CA ILE A 259 10.39 15.34 -14.02
C ILE A 259 9.58 15.83 -12.80
N PRO A 260 8.34 15.36 -12.60
CA PRO A 260 7.52 15.73 -11.46
C PRO A 260 8.15 15.19 -10.17
N VAL A 261 8.14 16.03 -9.14
CA VAL A 261 8.68 15.71 -7.82
C VAL A 261 7.58 15.82 -6.78
N LEU A 262 7.26 14.71 -6.13
CA LEU A 262 6.45 14.72 -4.90
C LEU A 262 7.35 14.86 -3.67
N VAL A 263 6.90 15.63 -2.69
CA VAL A 263 7.57 15.79 -1.40
C VAL A 263 6.71 15.10 -0.34
N THR A 264 7.29 14.11 0.34
CA THR A 264 6.74 13.49 1.55
C THR A 264 7.64 13.84 2.74
N SER A 265 7.39 13.21 3.89
CA SER A 265 8.26 13.32 5.06
C SER A 265 8.71 11.94 5.53
N ARG A 266 9.95 11.85 6.01
CA ARG A 266 10.43 10.68 6.77
C ARG A 266 9.83 10.59 8.18
N CYS A 267 9.13 11.63 8.63
CA CYS A 267 8.42 11.59 9.90
C CYS A 267 7.32 10.53 9.83
N HIS A 268 7.17 9.75 10.91
CA HIS A 268 6.21 8.64 10.94
C HIS A 268 4.75 9.07 10.78
N ALA A 269 4.40 10.29 11.20
CA ALA A 269 3.05 10.82 11.12
C ALA A 269 3.06 12.32 10.80
N GLY A 270 1.93 12.79 10.27
CA GLY A 270 1.68 14.19 9.94
C GLY A 270 1.97 14.52 8.47
N PRO A 271 1.35 15.59 7.96
CA PRO A 271 1.50 15.97 6.57
C PRO A 271 2.84 16.66 6.30
N SER A 272 3.36 16.46 5.09
CA SER A 272 4.33 17.38 4.50
C SER A 272 3.62 18.70 4.14
N VAL A 273 4.16 19.82 4.61
CA VAL A 273 3.62 21.17 4.41
C VAL A 273 4.72 22.18 4.05
N PRO A 274 4.51 23.00 3.01
CA PRO A 274 5.49 23.95 2.48
C PRO A 274 5.54 25.24 3.32
N VAL A 275 6.00 25.15 4.57
CA VAL A 275 5.96 26.26 5.54
C VAL A 275 7.21 27.14 5.48
N TYR A 276 8.40 26.53 5.36
CA TYR A 276 9.66 27.23 5.55
C TYR A 276 10.25 27.73 4.23
N GLY A 277 10.52 29.03 4.13
CA GLY A 277 11.26 29.64 3.03
C GLY A 277 12.78 29.48 3.15
N ALA A 278 13.53 30.33 2.45
CA ALA A 278 15.01 30.37 2.50
C ALA A 278 15.69 29.01 2.24
N GLY A 279 15.14 28.22 1.33
CA GLY A 279 15.63 26.89 0.98
C GLY A 279 14.90 25.74 1.67
N GLY A 280 13.87 26.01 2.48
CA GLY A 280 12.98 25.01 3.04
C GLY A 280 11.86 24.55 2.08
N GLY A 281 10.82 23.93 2.64
CA GLY A 281 9.70 23.37 1.87
C GLY A 281 8.91 24.38 1.03
N ALA A 282 8.74 25.63 1.47
CA ALA A 282 8.10 26.66 0.65
C ALA A 282 8.92 26.97 -0.62
N THR A 283 10.25 26.97 -0.50
CA THR A 283 11.15 27.15 -1.65
C THR A 283 11.15 25.94 -2.59
N LEU A 284 10.88 24.72 -2.10
CA LEU A 284 10.63 23.55 -2.98
C LEU A 284 9.33 23.72 -3.78
N GLN A 285 8.26 24.18 -3.13
CA GLN A 285 6.99 24.41 -3.81
C GLN A 285 7.13 25.50 -4.88
N GLU A 286 7.79 26.61 -4.57
CA GLU A 286 8.12 27.67 -5.55
C GLU A 286 8.94 27.13 -6.73
N ALA A 287 9.81 26.14 -6.47
CA ALA A 287 10.57 25.45 -7.49
C ALA A 287 9.75 24.44 -8.32
N GLY A 288 8.46 24.26 -8.02
CA GLY A 288 7.53 23.39 -8.74
C GLY A 288 7.39 21.97 -8.19
N ALA A 289 7.97 21.66 -7.02
CA ALA A 289 7.71 20.41 -6.33
C ALA A 289 6.30 20.42 -5.69
N VAL A 290 5.66 19.25 -5.61
CA VAL A 290 4.29 19.10 -5.13
C VAL A 290 4.28 18.33 -3.81
N PHE A 291 3.63 18.85 -2.78
CA PHE A 291 3.60 18.23 -1.46
C PHE A 291 2.51 17.16 -1.41
N ALA A 292 2.83 15.98 -0.88
CA ALA A 292 1.97 14.80 -0.92
C ALA A 292 1.04 14.66 0.30
N GLY A 293 0.82 15.76 1.03
CA GLY A 293 0.01 15.76 2.24
C GLY A 293 0.53 14.72 3.23
N SER A 294 -0.35 13.82 3.68
CA SER A 294 -0.06 12.76 4.66
C SER A 294 0.38 11.42 4.06
N LEU A 295 0.55 11.31 2.74
CA LEU A 295 1.03 10.07 2.13
C LEU A 295 2.50 9.79 2.49
N ALA A 296 2.77 8.57 2.91
CA ALA A 296 4.13 8.06 3.07
C ALA A 296 4.81 7.87 1.69
N ALA A 297 6.15 7.88 1.67
CA ALA A 297 6.92 7.80 0.43
C ALA A 297 6.56 6.60 -0.48
N PRO A 298 6.39 5.36 0.03
CA PRO A 298 6.00 4.21 -0.80
C PRO A 298 4.66 4.42 -1.52
N LYS A 299 3.67 4.98 -0.82
CA LYS A 299 2.35 5.24 -1.41
C LYS A 299 2.34 6.43 -2.35
N ALA A 300 3.05 7.51 -2.02
CA ALA A 300 3.21 8.64 -2.93
C ALA A 300 3.90 8.22 -4.24
N ARG A 301 4.88 7.31 -4.16
CA ARG A 301 5.56 6.73 -5.33
C ARG A 301 4.57 5.98 -6.21
N LEU A 302 3.76 5.12 -5.62
CA LEU A 302 2.76 4.33 -6.35
C LEU A 302 1.66 5.20 -6.98
N LEU A 303 1.20 6.21 -6.25
CA LEU A 303 0.24 7.17 -6.76
C LEU A 303 0.79 7.95 -7.96
N LEU A 304 2.04 8.43 -7.88
CA LEU A 304 2.70 9.11 -9.01
C LEU A 304 2.94 8.16 -10.18
N THR A 305 3.32 6.90 -9.91
CA THR A 305 3.51 5.87 -10.94
C THR A 305 2.21 5.62 -11.70
N ALA A 306 1.08 5.48 -11.00
CA ALA A 306 -0.23 5.31 -11.62
C ALA A 306 -0.63 6.51 -12.49
N ALA A 307 -0.43 7.73 -11.99
CA ALA A 307 -0.77 8.93 -12.74
C ALA A 307 0.09 9.13 -13.99
N LEU A 308 1.39 8.84 -13.92
CA LEU A 308 2.29 8.92 -15.07
C LEU A 308 2.04 7.82 -16.11
N ALA A 309 1.47 6.68 -15.71
CA ALA A 309 1.03 5.66 -16.65
C ALA A 309 -0.29 6.04 -17.33
N ALA A 310 -1.21 6.63 -16.57
CA ALA A 310 -2.54 7.00 -17.05
C ALA A 310 -2.57 8.22 -17.98
N GLU A 311 -1.60 9.12 -17.86
CA GLU A 311 -1.63 10.42 -18.52
C GLU A 311 -0.43 10.61 -19.47
N PRO A 312 -0.61 11.34 -20.59
CA PRO A 312 0.43 11.48 -21.62
C PRO A 312 1.59 12.40 -21.19
N GLY A 313 1.43 13.15 -20.11
CA GLY A 313 2.35 14.20 -19.70
C GLY A 313 2.39 14.42 -18.17
N PRO A 314 3.50 14.97 -17.64
CA PRO A 314 3.66 15.23 -16.22
C PRO A 314 2.62 16.19 -15.61
N SER A 315 2.14 17.18 -16.37
CA SER A 315 1.18 18.16 -15.86
C SER A 315 -0.19 17.54 -15.62
N GLU A 316 -0.66 16.75 -16.59
CA GLU A 316 -1.89 15.99 -16.53
C GLU A 316 -1.82 14.94 -15.41
N ALA A 317 -0.69 14.24 -15.30
CA ALA A 317 -0.44 13.30 -14.21
C ALA A 317 -0.54 14.00 -12.84
N LEU A 318 0.11 15.15 -12.64
CA LEU A 318 0.03 15.89 -11.39
C LEU A 318 -1.39 16.40 -11.09
N ALA A 319 -2.17 16.77 -12.11
CA ALA A 319 -3.56 17.19 -11.93
C ALA A 319 -4.44 16.04 -11.40
N ARG A 320 -4.23 14.80 -11.87
CA ARG A 320 -4.90 13.60 -11.33
C ARG A 320 -4.65 13.40 -9.84
N LEU A 321 -3.52 13.87 -9.33
CA LEU A 321 -3.15 13.69 -7.93
C LEU A 321 -3.88 14.63 -6.99
N GLY A 322 -4.35 15.80 -7.44
CA GLY A 322 -4.90 16.86 -6.59
C GLY A 322 -5.81 16.38 -5.44
N PRO A 323 -6.85 15.55 -5.70
CA PRO A 323 -7.74 15.03 -4.67
C PRO A 323 -7.03 14.19 -3.58
N HIS A 324 -5.88 13.60 -3.89
CA HIS A 324 -5.10 12.74 -2.99
C HIS A 324 -4.06 13.49 -2.17
N LEU A 325 -3.79 14.76 -2.46
CA LEU A 325 -2.71 15.52 -1.82
C LEU A 325 -3.21 16.49 -0.75
N THR A 326 -4.52 16.51 -0.50
CA THR A 326 -5.14 17.30 0.57
C THR A 326 -4.82 16.71 1.95
N ILE A 327 -4.77 17.58 2.95
CA ILE A 327 -4.46 17.26 4.36
C ILE A 327 -5.74 16.99 5.12
#